data_AF-B7G8D7-F1
#
_entry.id   AF-B7G8D7-F1
#
_cell.length_a   1.000
_cell.length_b   1.000
_cell.length_c   1.000
_cell.angle_alpha   90.00
_cell.angle_beta   90.00
_cell.angle_gamma   90.00
#
_symmetry.space_group_name_H-M   'P 1'
#
loop_
_entity.id
_entity.type
_entity.pdbx_description
1 polymer ?
#
loop_
_entity_poly.entity_id
_entity_poly.type
_entity_poly.pdbx_seq_one_letter_code
_entity_poly.pdbx_strand_id
1 'polypeptide(L)'
;MMVTSTSSSSRPRRLGVVVALLIFISGSVSGWTMSALRKGRLNRPTAVSRGFDEKYGTVNNSTIPTGDEVASLFGVQRFTRVPNLVWKFVWRTHGRLLPLLHLRDRAKPKDADQSLKVMWNKAIAALDVNSPTFDAGWTYDFLPSSTRWILKYIPTRLFPRLHHANIEIRTAYLNQAIQQEIGHLSTNTKVRIIALGSGYDSRYTRLLTTDVVQDAWELDIASVLASKKRMVERLQERRANVKVPHSRAIDLNDVASVKATLQEILNTQKTDDESWHTIFVSEAVFIYLDEGIPIELMKTCRNVYAPDSSFCFADLLRDIPSGDRDLAEREVAKAGWKLVDWQPKPGLARHMGVCR
;
A
#
# COMPACT_ATOMS: atom_id res chain seq x y z
N MET A 1 9.42 11.54 58.02
CA MET A 1 9.34 12.76 57.19
C MET A 1 8.95 12.36 55.78
N MET A 2 7.70 12.59 55.41
CA MET A 2 7.19 12.39 54.05
C MET A 2 7.53 13.62 53.19
N VAL A 3 8.23 13.42 52.08
CA VAL A 3 8.41 14.44 51.03
C VAL A 3 7.55 14.02 49.84
N THR A 4 6.39 14.67 49.71
CA THR A 4 5.52 14.56 48.52
C THR A 4 6.02 15.55 47.46
N SER A 5 6.66 15.04 46.41
CA SER A 5 6.99 15.82 45.22
C SER A 5 5.78 15.90 44.28
N THR A 6 5.15 17.06 44.21
CA THR A 6 4.12 17.37 43.20
C THR A 6 4.79 17.65 41.85
N SER A 7 4.61 16.74 40.88
CA SER A 7 5.02 16.96 39.50
C SER A 7 3.98 17.81 38.75
N SER A 8 4.36 19.01 38.34
CA SER A 8 3.52 19.89 37.54
C SER A 8 3.40 19.35 36.11
N SER A 9 2.22 18.85 35.73
CA SER A 9 1.93 18.45 34.36
C SER A 9 1.75 19.69 33.49
N SER A 10 2.80 20.14 32.81
CA SER A 10 2.69 21.16 31.76
C SER A 10 1.85 20.62 30.61
N ARG A 11 0.61 21.11 30.45
CA ARG A 11 -0.20 20.87 29.24
C ARG A 11 0.56 21.44 28.03
N PRO A 12 0.83 20.66 26.97
CA PRO A 12 1.72 21.11 25.92
C PRO A 12 1.01 22.07 24.97
N ARG A 13 1.80 22.96 24.35
CA ARG A 13 1.50 23.93 23.26
C ARG A 13 0.89 23.32 21.97
N ARG A 14 0.27 22.13 22.05
CA ARG A 14 -0.24 21.35 20.92
C ARG A 14 -1.62 21.79 20.42
N LEU A 15 -2.38 22.53 21.24
CA LEU A 15 -3.70 23.03 20.87
C LEU A 15 -3.64 24.04 19.70
N GLY A 16 -2.59 24.87 19.64
CA GLY A 16 -2.43 25.88 18.59
C GLY A 16 -2.23 25.29 17.18
N VAL A 17 -1.57 24.14 17.06
CA VAL A 17 -1.37 23.47 15.75
C VAL A 17 -2.66 22.80 15.29
N VAL A 18 -3.44 22.20 16.20
CA VAL A 18 -4.75 21.62 15.88
C VAL A 18 -5.71 22.70 15.40
N VAL A 19 -5.74 23.85 16.09
CA VAL A 19 -6.58 24.99 15.72
C VAL A 19 -6.14 25.59 14.37
N ALA A 20 -4.85 25.74 14.10
CA ALA A 20 -4.37 26.22 12.79
C ALA A 20 -4.72 25.25 11.64
N LEU A 21 -4.61 23.93 11.86
CA LEU A 21 -4.95 22.92 10.85
C LEU A 21 -6.48 22.87 10.61
N LEU A 22 -7.28 22.97 11.67
CA LEU A 22 -8.73 23.02 11.59
C LEU A 22 -9.21 24.32 10.94
N ILE A 23 -8.61 25.48 11.24
CA ILE A 23 -8.92 26.78 10.61
C ILE A 23 -8.59 26.76 9.12
N PHE A 24 -7.48 26.12 8.70
CA PHE A 24 -7.16 25.98 7.28
C PHE A 24 -8.20 25.11 6.54
N ILE A 25 -8.72 24.09 7.20
CA ILE A 25 -9.74 23.18 6.65
C ILE A 25 -11.13 23.84 6.68
N SER A 26 -11.50 24.53 7.75
CA SER A 26 -12.83 25.16 7.90
C SER A 26 -12.96 26.49 7.15
N GLY A 27 -11.89 27.29 7.06
CA GLY A 27 -11.87 28.55 6.30
C GLY A 27 -11.99 28.35 4.78
N SER A 28 -11.77 27.13 4.29
CA SER A 28 -11.99 26.77 2.88
C SER A 28 -13.40 26.26 2.60
N VAL A 29 -14.19 25.94 3.64
CA VAL A 29 -15.52 25.30 3.51
C VAL A 29 -16.66 26.24 3.89
N SER A 30 -16.42 27.26 4.73
CA SER A 30 -17.46 28.18 5.21
C SER A 30 -17.92 29.25 4.20
N GLY A 31 -17.40 29.27 2.97
CA GLY A 31 -17.81 30.20 1.90
C GLY A 31 -18.87 29.67 0.93
N TRP A 32 -19.36 28.43 1.11
CA TRP A 32 -20.24 27.78 0.12
C TRP A 32 -21.64 27.50 0.69
N THR A 33 -22.31 28.53 1.20
CA THR A 33 -23.78 28.54 1.27
C THR A 33 -24.31 28.92 -0.12
N MET A 34 -24.63 27.91 -0.94
CA MET A 34 -25.29 28.10 -2.23
C MET A 34 -26.74 28.54 -2.04
N SER A 35 -26.94 29.86 -1.94
CA SER A 35 -28.20 30.50 -2.28
C SER A 35 -28.01 31.20 -3.63
N ALA A 36 -28.86 30.84 -4.60
CA ALA A 36 -28.93 31.32 -5.98
C ALA A 36 -28.06 30.59 -7.01
N LEU A 37 -28.63 29.53 -7.61
CA LEU A 37 -28.56 29.36 -9.07
C LEU A 37 -29.78 28.59 -9.58
N ARG A 38 -30.69 29.41 -10.09
CA ARG A 38 -31.81 29.24 -11.02
C ARG A 38 -31.79 27.95 -11.86
N LYS A 39 -32.99 27.34 -11.95
CA LYS A 39 -33.39 26.24 -12.84
C LYS A 39 -32.89 26.46 -14.28
N GLY A 40 -32.02 25.56 -14.73
CA GLY A 40 -31.76 25.28 -16.15
C GLY A 40 -31.62 23.77 -16.32
N ARG A 41 -32.58 23.14 -17.01
CA ARG A 41 -32.46 21.76 -17.48
C ARG A 41 -31.28 21.70 -18.45
N LEU A 42 -30.18 21.09 -18.04
CA LEU A 42 -29.10 20.68 -18.92
C LEU A 42 -28.88 19.19 -18.73
N ASN A 43 -28.99 18.45 -19.84
CA ASN A 43 -28.62 17.04 -19.94
C ASN A 43 -27.23 16.86 -19.36
N ARG A 44 -27.11 16.02 -18.32
CA ARG A 44 -25.83 15.67 -17.69
C ARG A 44 -25.03 14.80 -18.65
N PRO A 45 -23.85 15.23 -19.13
CA PRO A 45 -22.82 14.29 -19.52
C PRO A 45 -22.25 13.70 -18.23
N THR A 46 -22.18 12.37 -18.14
CA THR A 46 -21.39 11.67 -17.13
C THR A 46 -19.93 12.12 -17.31
N ALA A 47 -19.49 13.02 -16.44
CA ALA A 47 -18.14 13.59 -16.48
C ALA A 47 -17.12 12.53 -16.01
N VAL A 48 -16.67 11.72 -16.96
CA VAL A 48 -15.53 10.80 -16.85
C VAL A 48 -14.25 11.64 -16.69
N SER A 49 -13.28 11.12 -15.93
CA SER A 49 -12.10 11.82 -15.42
C SER A 49 -11.05 12.18 -16.49
N ARG A 50 -11.29 13.25 -17.26
CA ARG A 50 -10.39 13.80 -18.31
C ARG A 50 -9.01 14.33 -17.86
N GLY A 51 -8.22 13.54 -17.15
CA GLY A 51 -6.80 13.86 -16.90
C GLY A 51 -5.95 12.63 -16.58
N PHE A 52 -6.58 11.48 -16.37
CA PHE A 52 -5.91 10.19 -16.23
C PHE A 52 -6.25 9.23 -17.38
N ASP A 53 -7.36 9.44 -18.10
CA ASP A 53 -7.82 8.52 -19.14
C ASP A 53 -7.03 8.61 -20.47
N GLU A 54 -6.32 9.71 -20.75
CA GLU A 54 -5.57 9.84 -22.03
C GLU A 54 -4.38 8.89 -22.14
N LYS A 55 -3.67 8.60 -21.03
CA LYS A 55 -2.51 7.67 -21.04
C LYS A 55 -2.93 6.19 -20.92
N TYR A 56 -4.14 5.92 -20.46
CA TYR A 56 -4.59 4.57 -20.10
C TYR A 56 -5.82 4.07 -20.89
N GLY A 57 -6.21 4.83 -21.93
CA GLY A 57 -7.30 4.51 -22.84
C GLY A 57 -8.69 4.62 -22.22
N THR A 58 -9.69 4.96 -23.03
CA THR A 58 -11.11 4.79 -22.68
C THR A 58 -11.47 3.31 -22.78
N VAL A 59 -10.86 2.47 -21.94
CA VAL A 59 -11.21 1.05 -21.89
C VAL A 59 -12.64 0.94 -21.38
N ASN A 60 -13.45 0.13 -22.04
CA ASN A 60 -14.83 -0.14 -21.64
C ASN A 60 -14.82 -0.84 -20.26
N ASN A 61 -14.93 -0.06 -19.19
CA ASN A 61 -14.84 -0.53 -17.80
C ASN A 61 -16.10 -1.29 -17.33
N SER A 62 -16.98 -1.73 -18.22
CA SER A 62 -18.24 -2.39 -17.85
C SER A 62 -18.03 -3.69 -17.09
N THR A 63 -16.86 -4.33 -17.21
CA THR A 63 -16.51 -5.57 -16.50
C THR A 63 -15.81 -5.35 -15.16
N ILE A 64 -15.41 -4.12 -14.82
CA ILE A 64 -14.75 -3.83 -13.55
C ILE A 64 -15.83 -3.53 -12.49
N PRO A 65 -15.87 -4.27 -11.37
CA PRO A 65 -16.82 -4.01 -10.31
C PRO A 65 -16.61 -2.60 -9.72
N THR A 66 -17.67 -2.03 -9.18
CA THR A 66 -17.60 -0.75 -8.49
C THR A 66 -16.75 -0.85 -7.23
N GLY A 67 -16.23 0.30 -6.77
CA GLY A 67 -15.44 0.33 -5.54
C GLY A 67 -16.22 -0.22 -4.33
N ASP A 68 -17.51 0.10 -4.20
CA ASP A 68 -18.33 -0.35 -3.08
C ASP A 68 -18.58 -1.87 -3.10
N GLU A 69 -18.69 -2.49 -4.29
CA GLU A 69 -18.81 -3.95 -4.44
C GLU A 69 -17.51 -4.63 -3.98
N VAL A 70 -16.36 -4.16 -4.47
CA VAL A 70 -15.05 -4.70 -4.07
C VAL A 70 -14.77 -4.47 -2.58
N ALA A 71 -15.14 -3.30 -2.05
CA ALA A 71 -15.01 -3.01 -0.62
C ALA A 71 -15.80 -4.02 0.21
N SER A 72 -17.03 -4.32 -0.21
CA SER A 72 -17.90 -5.28 0.48
C SER A 72 -17.32 -6.69 0.47
N LEU A 73 -16.68 -7.12 -0.62
CA LEU A 73 -16.00 -8.43 -0.71
C LEU A 73 -14.90 -8.60 0.34
N PHE A 74 -14.17 -7.53 0.65
CA PHE A 74 -13.04 -7.58 1.60
C PHE A 74 -13.38 -7.05 2.99
N GLY A 75 -14.66 -6.80 3.30
CA GLY A 75 -15.07 -6.24 4.59
C GLY A 75 -14.55 -4.81 4.84
N VAL A 76 -14.19 -4.09 3.78
CA VAL A 76 -13.75 -2.70 3.86
C VAL A 76 -14.97 -1.79 3.92
N GLN A 77 -14.98 -0.81 4.83
CA GLN A 77 -16.08 0.15 4.86
C GLN A 77 -16.12 0.97 3.55
N ARG A 78 -17.36 1.11 3.04
CA ARG A 78 -17.69 1.75 1.77
C ARG A 78 -17.09 3.14 1.57
N PHE A 79 -16.98 3.51 0.31
CA PHE A 79 -16.39 4.78 -0.12
C PHE A 79 -17.29 5.96 0.28
N THR A 80 -16.67 7.06 0.73
CA THR A 80 -17.38 8.34 0.79
C THR A 80 -17.53 8.88 -0.63
N ARG A 81 -18.77 8.98 -1.11
CA ARG A 81 -19.06 9.60 -2.42
C ARG A 81 -18.84 11.11 -2.32
N VAL A 82 -17.81 11.60 -3.01
CA VAL A 82 -17.49 13.03 -3.09
C VAL A 82 -17.30 13.45 -4.55
N PRO A 83 -17.58 14.72 -4.92
CA PRO A 83 -17.27 15.21 -6.26
C PRO A 83 -15.77 15.09 -6.59
N ASN A 84 -15.45 14.84 -7.87
CA ASN A 84 -14.07 14.71 -8.35
C ASN A 84 -13.18 15.92 -8.01
N LEU A 85 -13.75 17.12 -7.95
CA LEU A 85 -13.04 18.33 -7.55
C LEU A 85 -12.54 18.25 -6.10
N VAL A 86 -13.41 17.80 -5.18
CA VAL A 86 -13.07 17.61 -3.77
C VAL A 86 -12.00 16.54 -3.63
N TRP A 87 -12.11 15.43 -4.39
CA TRP A 87 -11.10 14.38 -4.41
C TRP A 87 -9.71 14.90 -4.80
N LYS A 88 -9.62 15.63 -5.94
CA LYS A 88 -8.36 16.21 -6.43
C LYS A 88 -7.79 17.23 -5.43
N PHE A 89 -8.66 18.07 -4.87
CA PHE A 89 -8.28 19.06 -3.88
C PHE A 89 -7.66 18.40 -2.65
N VAL A 90 -8.34 17.42 -2.05
CA VAL A 90 -7.84 16.75 -0.84
C VAL A 90 -6.53 16.00 -1.13
N TRP A 91 -6.40 15.32 -2.26
CA TRP A 91 -5.16 14.63 -2.63
C TRP A 91 -3.97 15.60 -2.75
N ARG A 92 -4.20 16.75 -3.40
CA ARG A 92 -3.18 17.79 -3.58
C ARG A 92 -2.82 18.43 -2.25
N THR A 93 -3.81 18.75 -1.42
CA THR A 93 -3.61 19.34 -0.09
C THR A 93 -2.84 18.37 0.81
N HIS A 94 -3.18 17.08 0.81
CA HIS A 94 -2.40 16.06 1.54
C HIS A 94 -0.93 16.08 1.11
N GLY A 95 -0.64 16.12 -0.20
CA GLY A 95 0.73 16.23 -0.69
C GLY A 95 1.46 17.48 -0.21
N ARG A 96 0.80 18.64 -0.17
CA ARG A 96 1.38 19.89 0.35
C ARG A 96 1.63 19.86 1.86
N LEU A 97 0.82 19.09 2.60
CA LEU A 97 0.97 18.95 4.05
C LEU A 97 2.09 17.97 4.43
N LEU A 98 2.41 16.99 3.59
CA LEU A 98 3.43 15.98 3.91
C LEU A 98 4.80 16.56 4.30
N PRO A 99 5.38 17.55 3.58
CA PRO A 99 6.63 18.18 4.01
C PRO A 99 6.57 18.78 5.41
N LEU A 100 5.42 19.34 5.81
CA LEU A 100 5.20 19.89 7.15
C LEU A 100 5.04 18.79 8.19
N LEU A 101 4.29 17.73 7.85
CA LEU A 101 4.11 16.54 8.69
C LEU A 101 5.44 15.82 8.96
N HIS A 102 6.41 15.99 8.06
CA HIS A 102 7.75 15.41 8.14
C HIS A 102 8.86 16.45 8.39
N LEU A 103 8.52 17.68 8.81
CA LEU A 103 9.51 18.77 8.96
C LEU A 103 10.65 18.42 9.93
N ARG A 104 10.35 17.63 10.96
CA ARG A 104 11.32 17.14 11.96
C ARG A 104 11.59 15.65 11.85
N ASP A 105 11.24 15.06 10.70
CA ASP A 105 11.42 13.64 10.48
C ASP A 105 12.80 13.33 9.90
N ARG A 106 13.66 12.68 10.69
CA ARG A 106 14.97 12.17 10.23
C ARG A 106 14.84 11.08 9.16
N ALA A 107 13.70 10.38 9.11
CA ALA A 107 13.41 9.36 8.10
C ALA A 107 12.73 9.93 6.84
N LYS A 108 12.59 11.27 6.72
CA LYS A 108 11.95 11.88 5.55
C LYS A 108 12.72 11.48 4.27
N PRO A 109 12.07 10.84 3.29
CA PRO A 109 12.66 10.61 1.97
C PRO A 109 12.82 11.92 1.20
N LYS A 110 13.83 11.99 0.34
CA LYS A 110 14.06 13.16 -0.52
C LYS A 110 13.03 13.24 -1.65
N ASP A 111 12.66 12.10 -2.25
CA ASP A 111 11.95 12.07 -3.54
C ASP A 111 10.70 11.16 -3.58
N ALA A 112 10.25 10.63 -2.43
CA ALA A 112 9.21 9.59 -2.37
C ALA A 112 7.87 10.07 -1.79
N ASP A 113 7.38 11.23 -2.27
CA ASP A 113 6.14 11.84 -1.79
C ASP A 113 4.92 10.91 -1.95
N GLN A 114 4.88 10.11 -3.03
CA GLN A 114 3.75 9.21 -3.29
C GLN A 114 3.71 8.04 -2.30
N SER A 115 4.85 7.40 -2.04
CA SER A 115 4.96 6.31 -1.04
C SER A 115 4.62 6.81 0.36
N LEU A 116 5.00 8.04 0.70
CA LEU A 116 4.58 8.68 1.96
C LEU A 116 3.05 8.87 2.02
N LYS A 117 2.41 9.41 0.96
CA LYS A 117 0.94 9.56 0.93
C LYS A 117 0.24 8.23 1.17
N VAL A 118 0.73 7.19 0.50
CA VAL A 118 0.20 5.83 0.65
C VAL A 118 0.37 5.32 2.07
N MET A 119 1.55 5.47 2.67
CA MET A 119 1.81 5.07 4.05
C MET A 119 0.88 5.78 5.05
N TRP A 120 0.67 7.09 4.90
CA TRP A 120 -0.27 7.84 5.76
C TRP A 120 -1.70 7.33 5.61
N ASN A 121 -2.16 7.08 4.39
CA ASN A 121 -3.50 6.51 4.16
C ASN A 121 -3.62 5.07 4.69
N LYS A 122 -2.58 4.25 4.55
CA LYS A 122 -2.51 2.89 5.12
C LYS A 122 -2.57 2.96 6.64
N ALA A 123 -1.86 3.89 7.27
CA ALA A 123 -1.93 4.13 8.71
C ALA A 123 -3.34 4.58 9.18
N ILE A 124 -4.04 5.40 8.39
CA ILE A 124 -5.43 5.78 8.71
C ILE A 124 -6.35 4.56 8.71
N ALA A 125 -6.26 3.70 7.69
CA ALA A 125 -7.06 2.48 7.60
C ALA A 125 -6.71 1.49 8.73
N ALA A 126 -5.42 1.27 8.98
CA ALA A 126 -4.94 0.29 9.94
C ALA A 126 -5.12 0.68 11.42
N LEU A 127 -5.56 1.91 11.71
CA LEU A 127 -5.93 2.35 13.07
C LEU A 127 -7.36 1.94 13.47
N ASP A 128 -8.23 1.65 12.52
CA ASP A 128 -9.58 1.17 12.79
C ASP A 128 -9.54 -0.32 13.15
N VAL A 129 -9.91 -0.67 14.38
CA VAL A 129 -9.91 -2.05 14.88
C VAL A 129 -10.86 -2.97 14.11
N ASN A 130 -11.85 -2.40 13.42
CA ASN A 130 -12.79 -3.15 12.58
C ASN A 130 -12.32 -3.24 11.12
N SER A 131 -11.20 -2.61 10.77
CA SER A 131 -10.65 -2.70 9.42
C SER A 131 -10.04 -4.09 9.20
N PRO A 132 -10.22 -4.71 8.02
CA PRO A 132 -9.49 -5.92 7.63
C PRO A 132 -7.97 -5.68 7.48
N THR A 133 -7.55 -4.41 7.52
CA THR A 133 -6.13 -4.01 7.47
C THR A 133 -5.59 -3.56 8.82
N PHE A 134 -6.37 -3.72 9.90
CA PHE A 134 -5.91 -3.44 11.25
C PHE A 134 -4.59 -4.16 11.51
N ASP A 135 -3.56 -3.39 11.84
CA ASP A 135 -2.22 -3.90 12.01
C ASP A 135 -1.67 -3.60 13.40
N ALA A 136 -2.52 -3.44 14.42
CA ALA A 136 -2.11 -3.13 15.79
C ALA A 136 -1.12 -1.95 15.90
N GLY A 137 -1.18 -0.99 14.96
CA GLY A 137 -0.35 0.20 14.93
C GLY A 137 1.05 0.02 14.33
N TRP A 138 1.34 -1.11 13.66
CA TRP A 138 2.63 -1.34 13.00
C TRP A 138 2.95 -0.24 11.98
N THR A 139 2.03 0.08 11.08
CA THR A 139 2.19 1.18 10.10
C THR A 139 2.15 2.55 10.78
N TYR A 140 1.33 2.72 11.83
CA TYR A 140 1.32 3.96 12.62
C TYR A 140 2.67 4.26 13.26
N ASP A 141 3.40 3.23 13.67
CA ASP A 141 4.72 3.34 14.27
C ASP A 141 5.84 3.61 13.26
N PHE A 142 5.57 3.60 11.95
CA PHE A 142 6.51 4.15 10.96
C PHE A 142 6.46 5.68 10.93
N LEU A 143 5.33 6.29 11.31
CA LEU A 143 5.12 7.73 11.20
C LEU A 143 5.96 8.55 12.20
N PRO A 144 6.28 9.83 11.90
CA PRO A 144 7.10 10.68 12.76
C PRO A 144 6.44 10.90 14.14
N SER A 145 7.23 10.83 15.22
CA SER A 145 6.72 11.01 16.59
C SER A 145 5.99 12.35 16.78
N SER A 146 6.46 13.40 16.12
CA SER A 146 5.99 14.77 16.25
C SER A 146 4.62 15.02 15.65
N THR A 147 4.16 14.19 14.70
CA THR A 147 2.97 14.50 13.88
C THR A 147 2.00 13.33 13.76
N ARG A 148 2.42 12.08 14.00
CA ARG A 148 1.53 10.91 13.93
C ARG A 148 0.32 10.99 14.85
N TRP A 149 0.41 11.73 15.96
CA TRP A 149 -0.72 11.92 16.88
C TRP A 149 -1.94 12.52 16.17
N ILE A 150 -1.74 13.30 15.11
CA ILE A 150 -2.80 13.91 14.31
C ILE A 150 -3.82 12.85 13.84
N LEU A 151 -3.38 11.65 13.47
CA LEU A 151 -4.30 10.58 13.03
C LEU A 151 -5.25 10.07 14.12
N LYS A 152 -4.91 10.28 15.41
CA LYS A 152 -5.79 9.91 16.52
C LYS A 152 -6.90 10.93 16.78
N TYR A 153 -6.72 12.17 16.32
CA TYR A 153 -7.64 13.27 16.64
C TYR A 153 -8.36 13.85 15.44
N ILE A 154 -7.83 13.69 14.23
CA ILE A 154 -8.56 14.05 13.02
C ILE A 154 -9.67 13.01 12.84
N PRO A 155 -10.95 13.39 12.90
CA PRO A 155 -12.03 12.49 12.56
C PRO A 155 -11.76 11.95 11.16
N THR A 156 -11.82 10.64 10.98
CA THR A 156 -11.69 9.99 9.66
C THR A 156 -12.63 10.62 8.64
N ARG A 157 -13.73 11.27 9.07
CA ARG A 157 -14.64 12.06 8.25
C ARG A 157 -14.00 13.27 7.54
N LEU A 158 -12.92 13.86 8.07
CA LEU A 158 -12.20 14.97 7.46
C LEU A 158 -11.24 14.52 6.34
N PHE A 159 -10.84 13.25 6.36
CA PHE A 159 -10.11 12.63 5.25
C PHE A 159 -11.08 11.74 4.48
N PRO A 160 -11.59 12.16 3.30
CA PRO A 160 -12.56 11.38 2.55
C PRO A 160 -12.12 9.92 2.45
N ARG A 161 -13.00 9.00 2.86
CA ARG A 161 -12.71 7.55 2.89
C ARG A 161 -12.25 7.02 1.55
N LEU A 162 -12.58 7.74 0.48
CA LEU A 162 -12.16 7.45 -0.89
C LEU A 162 -10.65 7.20 -1.07
N HIS A 163 -9.76 7.96 -0.43
CA HIS A 163 -8.31 7.78 -0.64
C HIS A 163 -7.75 6.57 0.09
N HIS A 164 -8.12 6.40 1.36
CA HIS A 164 -7.62 5.28 2.15
C HIS A 164 -8.36 3.98 1.88
N ALA A 165 -9.65 3.98 1.54
CA ALA A 165 -10.40 2.76 1.20
C ALA A 165 -9.82 2.04 -0.03
N ASN A 166 -9.37 2.78 -1.05
CA ASN A 166 -8.73 2.16 -2.21
C ASN A 166 -7.40 1.48 -1.86
N ILE A 167 -6.65 2.05 -0.90
CA ILE A 167 -5.41 1.46 -0.37
C ILE A 167 -5.73 0.31 0.58
N GLU A 168 -6.81 0.43 1.35
CA GLU A 168 -7.30 -0.57 2.28
C GLU A 168 -7.74 -1.84 1.55
N ILE A 169 -8.51 -1.73 0.46
CA ILE A 169 -8.92 -2.87 -0.38
C ILE A 169 -7.72 -3.69 -0.84
N ARG A 170 -6.73 -3.05 -1.48
CA ARG A 170 -5.55 -3.78 -1.98
C ARG A 170 -4.72 -4.37 -0.84
N THR A 171 -4.67 -3.69 0.31
CA THR A 171 -3.94 -4.18 1.49
C THR A 171 -4.64 -5.38 2.11
N ALA A 172 -5.97 -5.34 2.19
CA ALA A 172 -6.83 -6.43 2.68
C ALA A 172 -6.73 -7.64 1.76
N TYR A 173 -6.82 -7.43 0.44
CA TYR A 173 -6.62 -8.47 -0.55
C TYR A 173 -5.27 -9.18 -0.36
N LEU A 174 -4.17 -8.42 -0.36
CA LEU A 174 -2.83 -9.02 -0.24
C LEU A 174 -2.62 -9.71 1.11
N ASN A 175 -3.18 -9.16 2.21
CA ASN A 175 -3.15 -9.84 3.50
C ASN A 175 -3.85 -11.20 3.43
N GLN A 176 -5.06 -11.24 2.86
CA GLN A 176 -5.83 -12.48 2.71
C GLN A 176 -5.14 -13.48 1.78
N ALA A 177 -4.66 -13.03 0.62
CA ALA A 177 -3.96 -13.85 -0.36
C ALA A 177 -2.71 -14.51 0.25
N ILE A 178 -1.86 -13.75 0.94
CA ILE A 178 -0.67 -14.29 1.61
C ILE A 178 -1.06 -15.33 2.67
N GLN A 179 -2.09 -15.05 3.49
CA GLN A 179 -2.54 -15.99 4.51
C GLN A 179 -3.11 -17.28 3.91
N GLN A 180 -3.86 -17.19 2.81
CA GLN A 180 -4.39 -18.34 2.09
C GLN A 180 -3.26 -19.19 1.48
N GLU A 181 -2.26 -18.55 0.87
CA GLU A 181 -1.10 -19.27 0.32
C GLU A 181 -0.34 -20.01 1.42
N ILE A 182 -0.10 -19.37 2.57
CA ILE A 182 0.53 -20.03 3.73
C ILE A 182 -0.34 -21.20 4.23
N GLY A 183 -1.66 -21.01 4.30
CA GLY A 183 -2.60 -22.03 4.76
C GLY A 183 -2.72 -23.27 3.87
N HIS A 184 -2.27 -23.20 2.61
CA HIS A 184 -2.22 -24.36 1.70
C HIS A 184 -0.95 -25.20 1.85
N LEU A 185 0.06 -24.70 2.57
CA LEU A 185 1.34 -25.38 2.71
C LEU A 185 1.32 -26.41 3.84
N SER A 186 2.22 -27.39 3.75
CA SER A 186 2.44 -28.33 4.86
C SER A 186 3.03 -27.58 6.07
N THR A 187 2.77 -28.08 7.29
CA THR A 187 3.29 -27.47 8.53
C THR A 187 4.83 -27.47 8.61
N ASN A 188 5.50 -28.32 7.82
CA ASN A 188 6.96 -28.42 7.79
C ASN A 188 7.58 -27.53 6.69
N THR A 189 6.76 -26.91 5.85
CA THR A 189 7.24 -26.02 4.79
C THR A 189 7.52 -24.64 5.37
N LYS A 190 8.77 -24.19 5.27
CA LYS A 190 9.14 -22.82 5.60
C LYS A 190 8.68 -21.86 4.52
N VAL A 191 8.32 -20.65 4.93
CA VAL A 191 7.81 -19.61 4.05
C VAL A 191 8.80 -18.47 3.97
N ARG A 192 9.12 -18.10 2.73
CA ARG A 192 9.84 -16.88 2.40
C ARG A 192 8.91 -15.91 1.67
N ILE A 193 8.95 -14.63 2.04
CA ILE A 193 8.33 -13.57 1.24
C ILE A 193 9.39 -12.76 0.52
N ILE A 194 9.18 -12.48 -0.76
CA ILE A 194 9.99 -11.52 -1.54
C ILE A 194 9.07 -10.41 -2.05
N ALA A 195 9.25 -9.20 -1.51
CA ALA A 195 8.49 -8.02 -1.88
C ALA A 195 9.19 -7.26 -3.03
N LEU A 196 8.52 -7.15 -4.17
CA LEU A 196 8.96 -6.34 -5.30
C LEU A 196 8.41 -4.92 -5.12
N GLY A 197 9.30 -3.94 -5.02
CA GLY A 197 8.95 -2.52 -4.80
C GLY A 197 8.23 -2.32 -3.47
N SER A 198 8.86 -2.79 -2.38
CA SER A 198 8.25 -2.84 -1.04
C SER A 198 7.78 -1.48 -0.50
N GLY A 199 8.27 -0.37 -1.04
CA GLY A 199 7.92 0.97 -0.62
C GLY A 199 8.11 1.17 0.89
N TYR A 200 7.07 1.68 1.55
CA TYR A 200 7.01 1.79 3.01
C TYR A 200 6.03 0.80 3.64
N ASP A 201 5.82 -0.35 3.00
CA ASP A 201 4.98 -1.39 3.56
C ASP A 201 5.63 -2.00 4.81
N SER A 202 4.87 -2.05 5.91
CA SER A 202 5.28 -2.61 7.20
C SER A 202 4.94 -4.11 7.32
N ARG A 203 4.18 -4.66 6.36
CA ARG A 203 3.67 -6.04 6.38
C ARG A 203 4.79 -7.05 6.59
N TYR A 204 5.89 -6.93 5.86
CA TYR A 204 6.96 -7.93 5.86
C TYR A 204 7.72 -7.95 7.20
N THR A 205 8.01 -6.77 7.76
CA THR A 205 8.56 -6.63 9.12
C THR A 205 7.62 -7.27 10.15
N ARG A 206 6.31 -7.03 10.04
CA ARG A 206 5.30 -7.60 10.94
C ARG A 206 5.26 -9.12 10.84
N LEU A 207 5.09 -9.67 9.64
CA LEU A 207 4.99 -11.11 9.41
C LEU A 207 6.24 -11.86 9.88
N LEU A 208 7.42 -11.29 9.63
CA LEU A 208 8.69 -11.85 10.10
C LEU A 208 8.78 -11.79 11.64
N THR A 209 8.43 -10.66 12.25
CA THR A 209 8.49 -10.48 13.71
C THR A 209 7.52 -11.40 14.45
N THR A 210 6.35 -11.67 13.87
CA THR A 210 5.34 -12.55 14.45
C THR A 210 5.53 -14.02 14.06
N ASP A 211 6.67 -14.38 13.45
CA ASP A 211 7.01 -15.74 13.04
C ASP A 211 5.97 -16.41 12.12
N VAL A 212 5.20 -15.60 11.39
CA VAL A 212 4.27 -16.08 10.36
C VAL A 212 5.04 -16.55 9.13
N VAL A 213 6.20 -15.95 8.88
CA VAL A 213 7.16 -16.36 7.85
C VAL A 213 8.55 -16.46 8.45
N GLN A 214 9.38 -17.34 7.89
CA GLN A 214 10.74 -17.59 8.39
C GLN A 214 11.76 -16.66 7.74
N ASP A 215 11.46 -16.14 6.55
CA ASP A 215 12.35 -15.24 5.82
C ASP A 215 11.56 -14.16 5.06
N ALA A 216 12.13 -12.96 4.95
CA ALA A 216 11.50 -11.84 4.25
C ALA A 216 12.55 -10.96 3.58
N TRP A 217 12.34 -10.68 2.30
CA TRP A 217 13.20 -9.86 1.45
C TRP A 217 12.44 -8.70 0.83
N GLU A 218 13.10 -7.55 0.72
CA GLU A 218 12.56 -6.32 0.14
C GLU A 218 13.50 -5.84 -0.97
N LEU A 219 12.98 -5.87 -2.21
CA LEU A 219 13.66 -5.43 -3.41
C LEU A 219 13.10 -4.06 -3.82
N ASP A 220 13.89 -3.01 -3.78
CA ASP A 220 13.44 -1.65 -4.13
C ASP A 220 14.65 -0.76 -4.47
N ILE A 221 14.42 0.43 -4.99
CA ILE A 221 15.50 1.38 -5.28
C ILE A 221 16.19 1.85 -3.99
N ALA A 222 17.50 2.13 -4.08
CA ALA A 222 18.33 2.45 -2.93
C ALA A 222 17.78 3.60 -2.05
N SER A 223 17.22 4.64 -2.68
CA SER A 223 16.68 5.81 -1.98
C SER A 223 15.44 5.48 -1.12
N VAL A 224 14.60 4.56 -1.59
CA VAL A 224 13.42 4.08 -0.86
C VAL A 224 13.86 3.22 0.32
N LEU A 225 14.74 2.24 0.10
CA LEU A 225 15.25 1.37 1.17
C LEU A 225 16.00 2.14 2.24
N ALA A 226 16.84 3.10 1.88
CA ALA A 226 17.54 3.95 2.84
C ALA A 226 16.57 4.73 3.74
N SER A 227 15.46 5.20 3.17
CA SER A 227 14.42 5.92 3.93
C SER A 227 13.61 4.97 4.81
N LYS A 228 13.25 3.80 4.27
CA LYS A 228 12.54 2.76 5.01
C LYS A 228 13.36 2.22 6.19
N LYS A 229 14.67 2.02 6.02
CA LYS A 229 15.58 1.64 7.11
C LYS A 229 15.45 2.55 8.32
N ARG A 230 15.43 3.88 8.11
CA ARG A 230 15.23 4.86 9.19
C ARG A 230 13.84 4.80 9.83
N MET A 231 12.82 4.38 9.07
CA MET A 231 11.46 4.14 9.61
C MET A 231 11.41 2.86 10.44
N VAL A 232 12.14 1.82 10.03
CA VAL A 232 12.26 0.55 10.77
C VAL A 232 13.09 0.73 12.04
N GLU A 233 14.19 1.49 12.01
CA GLU A 233 14.96 1.85 13.22
C GLU A 233 14.05 2.52 14.25
N ARG A 234 13.20 3.47 13.83
CA ARG A 234 12.17 4.06 14.68
C ARG A 234 11.14 3.06 15.19
N LEU A 235 10.74 2.09 14.36
CA LEU A 235 9.83 1.04 14.80
C LEU A 235 10.48 0.20 15.91
N GLN A 236 11.76 -0.15 15.76
CA GLN A 236 12.56 -0.88 16.75
C GLN A 236 12.71 -0.10 18.06
N GLU A 237 12.85 1.24 18.00
CA GLU A 237 12.82 2.09 19.20
C GLU A 237 11.48 2.04 19.96
N ARG A 238 10.38 1.71 19.25
CA ARG A 238 9.01 1.73 19.79
C ARG A 238 8.48 0.36 20.16
N ARG A 239 9.07 -0.72 19.64
CA ARG A 239 8.60 -2.10 19.78
C ARG A 239 9.79 -3.01 20.05
N ALA A 240 9.67 -3.86 21.07
CA ALA A 240 10.66 -4.88 21.36
C ALA A 240 10.66 -5.98 20.29
N ASN A 241 11.83 -6.60 20.08
CA ASN A 241 12.02 -7.80 19.25
C ASN A 241 11.58 -7.67 17.78
N VAL A 242 11.54 -6.46 17.23
CA VAL A 242 11.25 -6.25 15.81
C VAL A 242 12.36 -6.84 14.95
N LYS A 243 12.00 -7.86 14.17
CA LYS A 243 12.86 -8.47 13.13
C LYS A 243 12.77 -7.64 11.85
N VAL A 244 13.89 -7.46 11.18
CA VAL A 244 14.00 -6.61 9.99
C VAL A 244 14.18 -7.48 8.74
N PRO A 245 13.34 -7.32 7.71
CA PRO A 245 13.53 -7.99 6.43
C PRO A 245 14.88 -7.66 5.80
N HIS A 246 15.44 -8.61 5.05
CA HIS A 246 16.63 -8.35 4.25
C HIS A 246 16.30 -7.35 3.13
N SER A 247 17.15 -6.35 2.94
CA SER A 247 16.95 -5.34 1.89
C SER A 247 18.00 -5.48 0.79
N ARG A 248 17.57 -5.41 -0.47
CA ARG A 248 18.46 -5.39 -1.64
C ARG A 248 18.07 -4.25 -2.56
N ALA A 249 19.01 -3.32 -2.73
CA ALA A 249 18.83 -2.15 -3.59
C ALA A 249 18.91 -2.56 -5.05
N ILE A 250 17.82 -2.35 -5.81
CA ILE A 250 17.73 -2.77 -7.21
C ILE A 250 16.72 -1.93 -7.99
N ASP A 251 17.00 -1.70 -9.27
CA ASP A 251 16.01 -1.19 -10.23
C ASP A 251 15.24 -2.38 -10.82
N LEU A 252 13.92 -2.38 -10.64
CA LEU A 252 13.07 -3.44 -11.15
C LEU A 252 12.93 -3.42 -12.68
N ASN A 253 13.33 -2.34 -13.37
CA ASN A 253 13.44 -2.35 -14.83
C ASN A 253 14.67 -3.13 -15.32
N ASP A 254 15.67 -3.38 -14.46
CA ASP A 254 16.81 -4.24 -14.77
C ASP A 254 16.52 -5.70 -14.37
N VAL A 255 15.77 -6.39 -15.24
CA VAL A 255 15.35 -7.78 -15.04
C VAL A 255 16.56 -8.73 -14.87
N ALA A 256 17.69 -8.44 -15.51
CA ALA A 256 18.90 -9.26 -15.38
C ALA A 256 19.50 -9.16 -13.98
N SER A 257 19.61 -7.95 -13.43
CA SER A 257 20.01 -7.74 -12.04
C SER A 257 19.01 -8.38 -11.06
N VAL A 258 17.69 -8.34 -11.37
CA VAL A 258 16.67 -8.96 -10.50
C VAL A 258 16.88 -10.46 -10.48
N LYS A 259 17.08 -11.09 -11.64
CA LYS A 259 17.39 -12.51 -11.74
C LYS A 259 18.61 -12.90 -10.93
N ALA A 260 19.71 -12.15 -11.05
CA ALA A 260 20.94 -12.42 -10.30
C ALA A 260 20.72 -12.34 -8.78
N THR A 261 19.99 -11.31 -8.33
CA THR A 261 19.64 -11.14 -6.90
C THR A 261 18.75 -12.28 -6.40
N LEU A 262 17.76 -12.71 -7.18
CA LEU A 262 16.90 -13.83 -6.84
C LEU A 262 17.67 -15.15 -6.72
N GLN A 263 18.66 -15.38 -7.60
CA GLN A 263 19.55 -16.54 -7.54
C GLN A 263 20.48 -16.49 -6.32
N GLU A 264 20.99 -15.31 -5.94
CA GLU A 264 21.76 -15.12 -4.70
C GLU A 264 20.93 -15.50 -3.47
N ILE A 265 19.70 -15.01 -3.38
CA ILE A 265 18.78 -15.28 -2.28
C ILE A 265 18.47 -16.78 -2.17
N LEU A 266 18.25 -17.44 -3.31
CA LEU A 266 18.01 -18.89 -3.36
C LEU A 266 19.24 -19.68 -2.88
N ASN A 267 20.44 -19.31 -3.35
CA ASN A 267 21.67 -19.99 -3.00
C ASN A 267 22.10 -19.84 -1.53
N THR A 268 21.66 -18.78 -0.86
CA THR A 268 21.94 -18.55 0.57
C THR A 268 21.25 -19.59 1.47
N GLN A 269 20.25 -20.31 0.96
CA GLN A 269 19.39 -21.22 1.73
C GLN A 269 19.63 -22.72 1.48
N LYS A 270 20.74 -23.09 0.86
CA LYS A 270 21.08 -24.51 0.64
C LYS A 270 21.47 -25.22 1.95
N THR A 271 20.48 -25.51 2.77
CA THR A 271 20.52 -26.62 3.73
C THR A 271 19.62 -27.71 3.14
N ASP A 272 20.21 -28.85 2.79
CA ASP A 272 19.59 -29.87 1.92
C ASP A 272 18.29 -30.49 2.48
N ASP A 273 17.97 -30.27 3.76
CA ASP A 273 16.83 -30.91 4.44
C ASP A 273 15.57 -30.03 4.60
N GLU A 274 15.58 -28.77 4.16
CA GLU A 274 14.46 -27.85 4.41
C GLU A 274 13.57 -27.61 3.18
N SER A 275 12.27 -27.87 3.32
CA SER A 275 11.26 -27.48 2.32
C SER A 275 10.91 -26.00 2.45
N TRP A 276 11.10 -25.24 1.38
CA TRP A 276 10.79 -23.81 1.32
C TRP A 276 9.74 -23.51 0.24
N HIS A 277 8.81 -22.61 0.56
CA HIS A 277 7.89 -22.00 -0.41
C HIS A 277 8.11 -20.50 -0.47
N THR A 278 8.24 -19.94 -1.68
CA THR A 278 8.47 -18.51 -1.88
C THR A 278 7.22 -17.78 -2.38
N ILE A 279 6.74 -16.81 -1.61
CA ILE A 279 5.63 -15.94 -1.99
C ILE A 279 6.18 -14.59 -2.47
N PHE A 280 6.06 -14.33 -3.77
CA PHE A 280 6.33 -13.01 -4.33
C PHE A 280 5.15 -12.08 -4.10
N VAL A 281 5.43 -10.82 -3.76
CA VAL A 281 4.39 -9.82 -3.50
C VAL A 281 4.69 -8.53 -4.26
N SER A 282 3.71 -8.01 -5.02
CA SER A 282 3.78 -6.68 -5.67
C SER A 282 2.55 -5.83 -5.33
N GLU A 283 2.73 -4.59 -4.87
CA GLU A 283 1.63 -3.67 -4.54
C GLU A 283 1.85 -2.29 -5.18
N ALA A 284 1.17 -2.02 -6.29
CA ALA A 284 1.21 -0.73 -7.01
C ALA A 284 2.62 -0.26 -7.42
N VAL A 285 3.41 -1.19 -7.96
CA VAL A 285 4.77 -0.99 -8.45
C VAL A 285 4.81 -1.08 -9.97
N PHE A 286 4.13 -2.06 -10.57
CA PHE A 286 4.08 -2.26 -12.02
C PHE A 286 3.52 -1.05 -12.79
N ILE A 287 2.70 -0.22 -12.14
CA ILE A 287 2.27 1.08 -12.70
C ILE A 287 3.44 2.01 -13.06
N TYR A 288 4.61 1.85 -12.45
CA TYR A 288 5.80 2.69 -12.62
C TYR A 288 6.89 2.04 -13.48
N LEU A 289 6.75 0.77 -13.84
CA LEU A 289 7.73 0.06 -14.66
C LEU A 289 7.47 0.31 -16.15
N ASP A 290 8.51 0.10 -16.94
CA ASP A 290 8.44 0.16 -18.39
C ASP A 290 7.51 -0.92 -18.95
N GLU A 291 7.03 -0.72 -20.17
CA GLU A 291 6.14 -1.66 -20.85
C GLU A 291 6.81 -3.03 -21.03
N GLY A 292 6.06 -4.12 -20.82
CA GLY A 292 6.57 -5.49 -20.86
C GLY A 292 7.36 -5.95 -19.62
N ILE A 293 7.96 -5.04 -18.84
CA ILE A 293 8.74 -5.39 -17.64
C ILE A 293 7.93 -6.18 -16.60
N PRO A 294 6.67 -5.83 -16.26
CA PRO A 294 5.91 -6.59 -15.27
C PRO A 294 5.80 -8.10 -15.57
N ILE A 295 5.51 -8.46 -16.83
CA ILE A 295 5.37 -9.86 -17.24
C ILE A 295 6.75 -10.56 -17.26
N GLU A 296 7.80 -9.89 -17.73
CA GLU A 296 9.16 -10.45 -17.70
C GLU A 296 9.70 -10.61 -16.27
N LEU A 297 9.32 -9.74 -15.33
CA LEU A 297 9.62 -9.93 -13.90
C LEU A 297 8.88 -11.13 -13.32
N MET A 298 7.59 -11.29 -13.60
CA MET A 298 6.82 -12.46 -13.16
C MET A 298 7.44 -13.75 -13.70
N LYS A 299 7.83 -13.76 -14.98
CA LYS A 299 8.51 -14.88 -15.63
C LYS A 299 9.86 -15.18 -14.99
N THR A 300 10.62 -14.15 -14.67
CA THR A 300 11.92 -14.27 -13.99
C THR A 300 11.75 -14.87 -12.59
N CYS A 301 10.76 -14.42 -11.83
CA CYS A 301 10.43 -14.98 -10.51
C CYS A 301 10.09 -16.48 -10.63
N ARG A 302 9.26 -16.84 -11.60
CA ARG A 302 8.88 -18.23 -11.86
C ARG A 302 10.10 -19.09 -12.22
N ASN A 303 10.92 -18.64 -13.15
CA ASN A 303 12.06 -19.41 -13.64
C ASN A 303 13.11 -19.68 -12.56
N VAL A 304 13.22 -18.83 -11.54
CA VAL A 304 14.18 -19.03 -10.43
C VAL A 304 13.62 -19.92 -9.32
N TYR A 305 12.31 -19.85 -9.05
CA TYR A 305 11.68 -20.52 -7.88
C TYR A 305 10.58 -21.54 -8.22
N ALA A 306 10.45 -21.96 -9.48
CA ALA A 306 9.53 -23.05 -9.82
C ALA A 306 10.05 -24.41 -9.32
N PRO A 307 9.17 -25.32 -8.86
CA PRO A 307 7.71 -25.18 -8.73
C PRO A 307 7.24 -24.53 -7.42
N ASP A 308 8.13 -24.33 -6.44
CA ASP A 308 7.80 -23.99 -5.05
C ASP A 308 7.64 -22.47 -4.81
N SER A 309 6.77 -21.85 -5.61
CA SER A 309 6.47 -20.42 -5.47
C SER A 309 5.05 -20.05 -5.84
N SER A 310 4.60 -18.92 -5.28
CA SER A 310 3.37 -18.24 -5.69
C SER A 310 3.60 -16.74 -5.82
N PHE A 311 2.71 -16.06 -6.56
CA PHE A 311 2.81 -14.63 -6.83
C PHE A 311 1.49 -13.95 -6.48
N CYS A 312 1.50 -13.13 -5.43
CA CYS A 312 0.36 -12.32 -4.98
C CYS A 312 0.56 -10.88 -5.44
N PHE A 313 -0.43 -10.27 -6.09
CA PHE A 313 -0.29 -8.89 -6.58
C PHE A 313 -1.56 -8.06 -6.42
N ALA A 314 -1.35 -6.75 -6.26
CA ALA A 314 -2.38 -5.73 -6.38
C ALA A 314 -1.79 -4.53 -7.16
N ASP A 315 -1.84 -4.61 -8.49
CA ASP A 315 -1.02 -3.78 -9.39
C ASP A 315 -1.70 -3.49 -10.74
N LEU A 316 -0.94 -2.97 -11.72
CA LEU A 316 -1.37 -2.78 -13.10
C LEU A 316 -0.53 -3.61 -14.08
N LEU A 317 -1.13 -4.68 -14.57
CA LEU A 317 -0.73 -5.34 -15.81
C LEU A 317 -1.33 -4.58 -17.01
N ARG A 318 -0.50 -3.83 -17.75
CA ARG A 318 -0.95 -2.94 -18.85
C ARG A 318 -1.54 -3.71 -20.03
N ASP A 319 -1.05 -4.92 -20.28
CA ASP A 319 -1.50 -5.82 -21.34
C ASP A 319 -2.91 -6.37 -21.08
N ILE A 320 -3.46 -6.12 -19.90
CA ILE A 320 -4.81 -6.49 -19.50
C ILE A 320 -5.58 -5.17 -19.26
N PRO A 321 -6.09 -4.50 -20.31
CA PRO A 321 -6.66 -3.16 -20.16
C PRO A 321 -7.95 -3.14 -19.31
N SER A 322 -8.67 -4.25 -19.25
CA SER A 322 -9.96 -4.43 -18.55
C SER A 322 -9.86 -5.43 -17.39
N GLY A 323 -10.97 -5.70 -16.70
CA GLY A 323 -11.03 -6.75 -15.68
C GLY A 323 -11.13 -8.18 -16.23
N ASP A 324 -10.80 -8.42 -17.51
CA ASP A 324 -11.00 -9.69 -18.21
C ASP A 324 -10.11 -10.81 -17.64
N ARG A 325 -10.75 -11.84 -17.08
CA ARG A 325 -10.07 -13.00 -16.48
C ARG A 325 -9.40 -13.88 -17.53
N ASP A 326 -10.02 -14.13 -18.67
CA ASP A 326 -9.48 -15.03 -19.70
C ASP A 326 -8.23 -14.42 -20.35
N LEU A 327 -8.23 -13.11 -20.53
CA LEU A 327 -7.03 -12.39 -20.93
C LEU A 327 -5.96 -12.45 -19.84
N ALA A 328 -6.33 -12.23 -18.56
CA ALA A 328 -5.39 -12.35 -17.46
C ALA A 328 -4.74 -13.74 -17.37
N GLU A 329 -5.54 -14.80 -17.51
CA GLU A 329 -5.07 -16.19 -17.54
C GLU A 329 -4.05 -16.42 -18.66
N ARG A 330 -4.34 -15.93 -19.87
CA ARG A 330 -3.41 -16.02 -21.01
C ARG A 330 -2.12 -15.25 -20.78
N GLU A 331 -2.20 -14.02 -20.26
CA GLU A 331 -1.00 -13.20 -20.04
C GLU A 331 -0.10 -13.75 -18.93
N VAL A 332 -0.66 -14.19 -17.79
CA VAL A 332 0.16 -14.79 -16.73
C VAL A 332 0.70 -16.17 -17.14
N ALA A 333 -0.01 -16.93 -17.98
CA ALA A 333 0.48 -18.19 -18.52
C ALA A 333 1.74 -18.01 -19.38
N LYS A 334 1.89 -16.89 -20.11
CA LYS A 334 3.14 -16.57 -20.83
C LYS A 334 4.35 -16.43 -19.89
N ALA A 335 4.12 -16.04 -18.64
CA ALA A 335 5.13 -15.97 -17.59
C ALA A 335 5.32 -17.31 -16.84
N GLY A 336 4.67 -18.39 -17.27
CA GLY A 336 4.80 -19.72 -16.65
C GLY A 336 3.97 -19.90 -15.38
N TRP A 337 2.98 -19.03 -15.15
CA TRP A 337 2.10 -19.06 -13.99
C TRP A 337 0.71 -19.57 -14.34
N LYS A 338 0.06 -20.25 -13.41
CA LYS A 338 -1.39 -20.51 -13.45
C LYS A 338 -2.11 -19.48 -12.58
N LEU A 339 -3.06 -18.76 -13.16
CA LEU A 339 -3.92 -17.86 -12.39
C LEU A 339 -4.85 -18.69 -11.49
N VAL A 340 -4.83 -18.39 -10.20
CA VAL A 340 -5.70 -19.02 -9.21
C VAL A 340 -6.86 -18.10 -8.88
N ASP A 341 -6.53 -16.86 -8.51
CA ASP A 341 -7.49 -15.84 -8.12
C ASP A 341 -7.31 -14.56 -8.95
N TRP A 342 -8.42 -13.89 -9.21
CA TRP A 342 -8.45 -12.66 -10.01
C TRP A 342 -9.62 -11.78 -9.57
N GLN A 343 -9.29 -10.62 -9.02
CA GLN A 343 -10.25 -9.64 -8.53
C GLN A 343 -9.90 -8.24 -9.06
N PRO A 344 -10.44 -7.83 -10.21
CA PRO A 344 -10.24 -6.46 -10.68
C PRO A 344 -10.96 -5.47 -9.77
N LYS A 345 -10.46 -4.24 -9.73
CA LYS A 345 -11.06 -3.12 -9.01
C LYS A 345 -10.81 -1.78 -9.72
N PRO A 346 -11.54 -0.72 -9.37
CA PRO A 346 -11.27 0.60 -9.92
C PRO A 346 -9.91 1.17 -9.49
N GLY A 347 -9.38 2.10 -10.28
CA GLY A 347 -8.17 2.86 -10.00
C GLY A 347 -6.95 2.42 -10.82
N LEU A 348 -5.76 2.78 -10.36
CA LEU A 348 -4.50 2.53 -11.09
C LEU A 348 -3.97 1.12 -10.89
N ALA A 349 -3.76 0.73 -9.64
CA ALA A 349 -3.50 -0.66 -9.27
C ALA A 349 -4.82 -1.44 -9.34
N ARG A 350 -5.29 -1.73 -10.55
CA ARG A 350 -6.63 -2.24 -10.85
C ARG A 350 -6.73 -3.76 -10.80
N HIS A 351 -5.61 -4.47 -10.92
CA HIS A 351 -5.58 -5.92 -10.99
C HIS A 351 -5.11 -6.48 -9.66
N MET A 352 -5.91 -7.34 -9.05
CA MET A 352 -5.52 -8.10 -7.88
C MET A 352 -5.59 -9.58 -8.25
N GLY A 353 -4.55 -10.35 -7.94
CA GLY A 353 -4.50 -11.76 -8.32
C GLY A 353 -3.51 -12.58 -7.52
N VAL A 354 -3.69 -13.91 -7.61
CA VAL A 354 -2.78 -14.93 -7.09
C VAL A 354 -2.44 -15.91 -8.22
N CYS A 355 -1.15 -16.18 -8.38
CA CYS A 355 -0.61 -17.12 -9.36
C CYS A 355 0.19 -18.24 -8.67
N ARG A 356 0.20 -19.46 -9.24
CA ARG A 356 0.99 -20.62 -8.78
C ARG A 356 1.65 -21.40 -9.91
#